data_AF-A0A428WMP1-F1
#
_entry.id   AF-A0A428WMP1-F1
#
_cell.length_a   1.000
_cell.length_b   1.000
_cell.length_c   1.000
_cell.angle_alpha   90.00
_cell.angle_beta   90.00
_cell.angle_gamma   90.00
#
_symmetry.space_group_name_H-M   'P 1'
#
loop_
_entity.id
_entity.type
_entity.pdbx_description
1 polymer ?
#
loop_
_entity_poly.entity_id
_entity_poly.type
_entity_poly.pdbx_seq_one_letter_code
_entity_poly.pdbx_strand_id
1 'polypeptide(L)'
;MTGEWRLSRRRFLAAGGAALLGAAVTGSAGLAAAGPETVRLSDFWLFGRYAEGSTDADFDETDLDPVRLPHCVTPLSWTGWQPSSWQEQWLYRKHFTVTPAMTEERVRARFDGVMTNAAVYLNGRVVVTHEGGYLPFEVELPEVVVGDNVLAVVVDGRWALDVPPNLPRTAGPSVIDFYQPAGIYRPATIGTVPRTRLADVFARPG
;
A
#
# COMPACT_ATOMS: atom_id res chain seq x y z
N MET A 1 47.71 3.64 -4.48
CA MET A 1 46.40 3.09 -4.87
C MET A 1 45.55 3.03 -3.62
N THR A 2 44.77 4.08 -3.43
CA THR A 2 43.94 4.34 -2.24
C THR A 2 42.64 3.54 -2.34
N GLY A 3 42.39 2.66 -1.37
CA GLY A 3 41.18 1.85 -1.30
C GLY A 3 39.97 2.69 -0.89
N GLU A 4 38.94 2.70 -1.74
CA GLU A 4 37.61 3.16 -1.34
C GLU A 4 36.90 2.05 -0.57
N TRP A 5 36.89 2.17 0.76
CA TRP A 5 35.99 1.39 1.60
C TRP A 5 34.56 1.93 1.41
N ARG A 6 33.82 1.39 0.43
CA ARG A 6 32.40 1.68 0.27
C ARG A 6 31.62 0.93 1.36
N LEU A 7 31.27 1.65 2.42
CA LEU A 7 30.32 1.18 3.42
C LEU A 7 28.99 0.84 2.73
N SER A 8 28.68 -0.45 2.66
CA SER A 8 27.37 -0.93 2.23
C SER A 8 26.29 -0.41 3.21
N ARG A 9 25.26 0.24 2.67
CA ARG A 9 24.10 0.81 3.40
C ARG A 9 23.30 -0.22 4.19
N ARG A 10 23.62 -1.51 4.07
CA ARG A 10 23.12 -2.62 4.91
C ARG A 10 23.29 -2.37 6.41
N ARG A 11 24.21 -1.49 6.85
CA ARG A 11 24.39 -1.14 8.26
C ARG A 11 23.62 0.08 8.75
N PHE A 12 22.96 0.84 7.87
CA PHE A 12 22.22 2.04 8.29
C PHE A 12 20.72 1.81 8.51
N LEU A 13 20.14 0.78 7.87
CA LEU A 13 18.71 0.44 8.06
C LEU A 13 18.40 -0.40 9.31
N ALA A 14 19.43 -0.84 10.04
CA ALA A 14 19.23 -1.51 11.34
C ALA A 14 18.83 -0.56 12.48
N ALA A 15 18.83 0.76 12.26
CA ALA A 15 18.58 1.77 13.30
C ALA A 15 17.31 2.61 13.09
N GLY A 16 16.50 2.31 12.06
CA GLY A 16 15.31 3.09 11.70
C GLY A 16 13.97 2.37 11.90
N GLY A 17 13.95 1.22 12.57
CA GLY A 17 12.71 0.53 12.93
C GLY A 17 11.97 1.36 13.97
N ALA A 18 10.92 2.07 13.55
CA ALA A 18 9.98 2.68 14.47
C ALA A 18 9.22 1.57 15.21
N ALA A 19 9.75 1.18 16.38
CA ALA A 19 9.00 0.46 17.39
C ALA A 19 8.34 1.50 18.31
N LEU A 20 7.09 1.25 18.71
CA LEU A 20 6.65 1.21 20.12
C LEU A 20 5.13 1.03 20.17
N LEU A 21 4.69 -0.20 20.40
CA LEU A 21 3.35 -0.50 20.91
C LEU A 21 3.54 -1.19 22.24
N GLY A 22 3.50 -0.37 23.28
CA GLY A 22 3.80 -0.80 24.63
C GLY A 22 3.90 0.37 25.59
N ALA A 23 2.76 1.01 25.87
CA ALA A 23 2.60 1.82 27.07
C ALA A 23 1.60 1.09 27.99
N ALA A 24 2.12 0.32 28.95
CA ALA A 24 1.31 -0.21 30.04
C ALA A 24 1.02 0.93 31.03
N VAL A 25 -0.19 1.50 30.95
CA VAL A 25 -0.74 2.32 32.02
C VAL A 25 -1.38 1.36 33.02
N THR A 26 -0.73 1.14 34.16
CA THR A 26 -1.39 0.52 35.31
C THR A 26 -2.38 1.51 35.91
N GLY A 27 -3.60 1.48 35.37
CA GLY A 27 -4.78 2.12 35.94
C GLY A 27 -5.90 1.09 35.96
N SER A 28 -6.47 0.86 37.14
CA SER A 28 -7.65 0.00 37.31
C SER A 28 -8.85 0.64 36.61
N ALA A 29 -9.09 0.23 35.38
CA ALA A 29 -10.32 0.43 34.62
C ALA A 29 -10.61 -0.90 33.90
N GLY A 30 -11.88 -1.27 33.74
CA GLY A 30 -12.34 -2.60 33.36
C GLY A 30 -11.65 -3.20 32.13
N LEU A 31 -11.82 -4.52 31.93
CA LEU A 31 -11.38 -5.23 30.72
C LEU A 31 -12.02 -4.62 29.45
N ALA A 32 -11.47 -3.51 28.99
CA ALA A 32 -11.46 -3.19 27.58
C ALA A 32 -10.35 -4.05 27.01
N ALA A 33 -10.73 -5.12 26.30
CA ALA A 33 -9.80 -5.80 25.40
C ALA A 33 -9.13 -4.72 24.54
N ALA A 34 -7.80 -4.76 24.42
CA ALA A 34 -7.08 -3.86 23.53
C ALA A 34 -7.76 -3.91 22.16
N GLY A 35 -8.28 -2.77 21.70
CA GLY A 35 -8.98 -2.69 20.43
C GLY A 35 -8.03 -3.02 19.26
N PRO A 36 -8.58 -3.36 18.08
CA PRO A 36 -7.79 -3.58 16.88
C PRO A 36 -6.86 -2.41 16.63
N GLU A 37 -5.56 -2.67 16.61
CA GLU A 37 -4.58 -1.62 16.51
C GLU A 37 -4.32 -1.32 15.03
N THR A 38 -4.74 -0.13 14.60
CA THR A 38 -4.63 0.31 13.21
C THR A 38 -3.62 1.44 13.08
N VAL A 39 -2.62 1.23 12.23
CA VAL A 39 -1.53 2.15 11.95
C VAL A 39 -1.66 2.68 10.52
N ARG A 40 -1.35 3.97 10.31
CA ARG A 40 -1.29 4.54 8.96
C ARG A 40 -0.02 4.10 8.24
N LEU A 41 -0.18 3.64 7.00
CA LEU A 41 0.93 3.38 6.09
C LEU A 41 1.28 4.65 5.31
N SER A 42 1.60 5.75 5.99
CA SER A 42 1.89 7.01 5.30
C SER A 42 3.33 7.05 4.77
N ASP A 43 4.30 6.66 5.58
CA ASP A 43 5.71 7.00 5.34
C ASP A 43 6.49 5.80 4.82
N PHE A 44 7.66 6.03 4.22
CA PHE A 44 8.62 4.99 3.83
C PHE A 44 8.03 3.93 2.89
N TRP A 45 7.31 4.39 1.86
CA TRP A 45 7.04 3.55 0.69
C TRP A 45 8.19 3.66 -0.29
N LEU A 46 8.49 2.58 -0.98
CA LEU A 46 9.43 2.56 -2.09
C LEU A 46 8.62 2.49 -3.39
N PHE A 47 8.95 3.32 -4.35
CA PHE A 47 8.15 3.55 -5.54
C PHE A 47 9.00 3.45 -6.80
N GLY A 48 8.44 2.87 -7.86
CA GLY A 48 9.09 2.82 -9.16
C GLY A 48 8.17 2.26 -10.23
N ARG A 49 8.71 2.07 -11.44
CA ARG A 49 8.00 1.34 -12.50
C ARG A 49 7.92 -0.13 -12.13
N TYR A 50 6.79 -0.76 -12.45
CA TYR A 50 6.66 -2.21 -12.28
C TYR A 50 7.65 -2.94 -13.19
N ALA A 51 8.28 -3.98 -12.66
CA ALA A 51 9.11 -4.92 -13.41
C ALA A 51 8.74 -6.35 -13.02
N GLU A 52 8.96 -7.30 -13.91
CA GLU A 52 8.76 -8.72 -13.59
C GLU A 52 9.63 -9.12 -12.39
N GLY A 53 9.05 -9.85 -11.42
CA GLY A 53 9.71 -10.21 -10.15
C GLY A 53 9.80 -9.07 -9.13
N SER A 54 9.39 -7.83 -9.45
CA SER A 54 9.49 -6.70 -8.51
C SER A 54 8.54 -6.78 -7.30
N THR A 55 7.65 -7.77 -7.28
CA THR A 55 6.77 -8.10 -6.15
C THR A 55 7.41 -9.04 -5.14
N ASP A 56 8.53 -9.68 -5.49
CA ASP A 56 9.18 -10.69 -4.67
C ASP A 56 9.80 -10.09 -3.41
N ALA A 57 9.82 -10.86 -2.33
CA ALA A 57 10.28 -10.38 -1.03
C ALA A 57 11.75 -9.93 -1.04
N ASP A 58 12.58 -10.51 -1.90
CA ASP A 58 14.03 -10.30 -2.00
C ASP A 58 14.46 -9.44 -3.21
N PHE A 59 13.52 -8.81 -3.91
CA PHE A 59 13.80 -7.87 -5.00
C PHE A 59 14.79 -6.77 -4.58
N ASP A 60 15.68 -6.37 -5.50
CA ASP A 60 16.61 -5.27 -5.25
C ASP A 60 15.91 -3.92 -5.34
N GLU A 61 15.88 -3.21 -4.22
CA GLU A 61 15.17 -1.94 -4.05
C GLU A 61 16.06 -0.72 -4.31
N THR A 62 17.31 -0.92 -4.75
CA THR A 62 18.30 0.15 -4.90
C THR A 62 17.82 1.29 -5.81
N ASP A 63 17.05 0.98 -6.84
CA ASP A 63 16.55 1.93 -7.85
C ASP A 63 15.13 2.43 -7.57
N LEU A 64 14.56 2.13 -6.40
CA LEU A 64 13.24 2.62 -5.99
C LEU A 64 13.33 3.92 -5.21
N ASP A 65 12.41 4.84 -5.50
CA ASP A 65 12.34 6.14 -4.86
C ASP A 65 11.50 6.10 -3.57
N PRO A 66 11.97 6.71 -2.47
CA PRO A 66 11.16 6.83 -1.27
C PRO A 66 10.04 7.84 -1.47
N VAL A 67 8.80 7.43 -1.18
CA VAL A 67 7.60 8.28 -1.27
C VAL A 67 6.76 8.19 0.01
N ARG A 68 5.87 9.17 0.16
CA ARG A 68 4.88 9.24 1.24
C ARG A 68 3.48 9.21 0.64
N LEU A 69 2.58 8.45 1.24
CA LEU A 69 1.17 8.48 0.88
C LEU A 69 0.45 9.66 1.56
N PRO A 70 -0.49 10.31 0.87
CA PRO A 70 -0.96 10.03 -0.50
C PRO A 70 0.06 10.38 -1.60
N HIS A 71 0.12 9.56 -2.66
CA HIS A 71 1.08 9.72 -3.76
C HIS A 71 0.45 9.46 -5.14
N CYS A 72 0.69 10.37 -6.07
CA CYS A 72 0.41 10.18 -7.50
C CYS A 72 1.74 9.98 -8.26
N VAL A 73 1.74 9.14 -9.28
CA VAL A 73 2.97 8.77 -10.03
C VAL A 73 3.57 9.92 -10.84
N THR A 74 2.76 10.94 -11.13
CA THR A 74 3.17 12.17 -11.80
C THR A 74 2.94 13.36 -10.87
N PRO A 75 3.78 14.40 -10.92
CA PRO A 75 3.51 15.64 -10.22
C PRO A 75 2.17 16.24 -10.63
N LEU A 76 1.39 16.70 -9.66
CA LEU A 76 0.16 17.42 -9.94
C LEU A 76 0.50 18.83 -10.42
N SER A 77 -0.04 19.22 -11.56
CA SER A 77 0.25 20.50 -12.21
C SER A 77 -1.03 21.27 -12.50
N TRP A 78 -0.92 22.59 -12.64
CA TRP A 78 -2.01 23.43 -13.12
C TRP A 78 -2.33 23.18 -14.61
N THR A 79 -1.29 22.94 -15.43
CA THR A 79 -1.40 22.70 -16.88
C THR A 79 -0.38 21.66 -17.36
N GLY A 80 -0.46 21.30 -18.65
CA GLY A 80 0.55 20.45 -19.28
C GLY A 80 0.43 18.97 -18.90
N TRP A 81 -0.76 18.52 -18.55
CA TRP A 81 -1.04 17.11 -18.25
C TRP A 81 -0.78 16.24 -19.47
N GLN A 82 0.01 15.17 -19.29
CA GLN A 82 0.36 14.22 -20.33
C GLN A 82 -0.02 12.82 -19.86
N PRO A 83 -1.13 12.23 -20.35
CA PRO A 83 -1.58 10.93 -19.87
C PRO A 83 -0.54 9.81 -19.94
N SER A 84 0.38 9.88 -20.89
CA SER A 84 1.51 8.95 -20.98
C SER A 84 2.42 8.94 -19.76
N SER A 85 2.44 9.99 -18.91
CA SER A 85 3.28 10.01 -17.71
C SER A 85 2.74 9.17 -16.56
N TRP A 86 1.51 8.66 -16.64
CA TRP A 86 0.93 7.77 -15.63
C TRP A 86 0.30 6.49 -16.18
N GLN A 87 0.13 6.37 -17.51
CA GLN A 87 -0.51 5.22 -18.16
C GLN A 87 0.40 4.01 -18.31
N GLU A 88 0.93 3.54 -17.19
CA GLU A 88 1.77 2.36 -17.08
C GLU A 88 1.40 1.55 -15.83
N GLN A 89 2.17 0.50 -15.57
CA GLN A 89 2.12 -0.22 -14.31
C GLN A 89 3.23 0.27 -13.38
N TRP A 90 2.85 0.52 -12.14
CA TRP A 90 3.70 1.12 -11.12
C TRP A 90 3.77 0.24 -9.90
N LEU A 91 4.88 0.28 -9.19
CA LEU A 91 5.14 -0.51 -8.01
C LEU A 91 5.23 0.39 -6.80
N TYR A 92 4.52 0.02 -5.74
CA TYR A 92 4.66 0.55 -4.40
C TYR A 92 5.04 -0.59 -3.46
N ARG A 93 6.16 -0.50 -2.75
CA ARG A 93 6.62 -1.50 -1.77
C ARG A 93 6.67 -0.90 -0.37
N LYS A 94 6.28 -1.71 0.61
CA LYS A 94 6.25 -1.34 2.01
C LYS A 94 6.68 -2.50 2.90
N HIS A 95 7.74 -2.29 3.67
CA HIS A 95 8.12 -3.19 4.75
C HIS A 95 7.28 -2.91 6.00
N PHE A 96 6.89 -3.99 6.68
CA PHE A 96 6.24 -3.92 7.99
C PHE A 96 6.59 -5.15 8.84
N THR A 97 6.71 -4.93 10.14
CA THR A 97 7.07 -5.99 11.09
C THR A 97 5.82 -6.52 11.78
N VAL A 98 5.70 -7.84 11.86
CA VAL A 98 4.63 -8.54 12.57
C VAL A 98 5.19 -9.22 13.81
N THR A 99 4.54 -9.00 14.96
CA THR A 99 4.90 -9.66 16.22
C THR A 99 4.15 -10.99 16.37
N PRO A 100 4.62 -11.93 17.23
CA PRO A 100 3.90 -13.18 17.48
C PRO A 100 2.43 -12.96 17.89
N ALA A 101 2.15 -11.98 18.76
CA ALA A 101 0.80 -11.67 19.22
C ALA A 101 -0.15 -11.28 18.07
N MET A 102 0.35 -10.58 17.06
CA MET A 102 -0.46 -10.18 15.89
C MET A 102 -0.88 -11.36 15.03
N THR A 103 -0.15 -12.49 15.07
CA THR A 103 -0.47 -13.69 14.30
C THR A 103 -1.63 -14.50 14.89
N GLU A 104 -2.05 -14.21 16.12
CA GLU A 104 -3.23 -14.82 16.74
C GLU A 104 -4.54 -14.23 16.14
N GLU A 105 -4.45 -12.98 15.69
CA GLU A 105 -5.49 -12.17 15.04
C GLU A 105 -5.43 -12.28 13.49
N ARG A 106 -6.27 -11.52 12.78
CA ARG A 106 -6.16 -11.34 11.32
C ARG A 106 -5.46 -10.02 11.03
N VAL A 107 -4.34 -10.04 10.30
CA VAL A 107 -3.72 -8.81 9.82
C VAL A 107 -4.42 -8.36 8.53
N ARG A 108 -4.72 -7.07 8.44
CA ARG A 108 -5.47 -6.49 7.34
C ARG A 108 -4.89 -5.15 6.92
N ALA A 109 -4.80 -4.92 5.61
CA ALA A 109 -4.54 -3.60 5.05
C ALA A 109 -5.82 -3.01 4.45
N ARG A 110 -5.95 -1.69 4.51
CA ARG A 110 -7.03 -0.93 3.90
C ARG A 110 -6.42 0.17 3.04
N PHE A 111 -6.97 0.35 1.86
CA PHE A 111 -6.63 1.44 0.96
C PHE A 111 -7.89 2.26 0.71
N ASP A 112 -7.85 3.56 0.98
CA ASP A 112 -9.00 4.43 0.79
C ASP A 112 -9.23 4.85 -0.67
N GLY A 113 -8.25 4.55 -1.54
CA GLY A 113 -8.33 4.69 -3.00
C GLY A 113 -6.97 4.52 -3.69
N VAL A 114 -6.96 3.81 -4.81
CA VAL A 114 -5.78 3.53 -5.63
C VAL A 114 -6.16 3.67 -7.10
N MET A 115 -5.58 4.63 -7.81
CA MET A 115 -5.95 4.92 -9.21
C MET A 115 -5.06 4.12 -10.18
N THR A 116 -5.55 3.22 -11.05
CA THR A 116 -6.96 2.78 -11.18
C THR A 116 -7.17 1.34 -10.73
N ASN A 117 -6.40 0.37 -11.24
CA ASN A 117 -6.47 -1.01 -10.75
C ASN A 117 -5.28 -1.30 -9.83
N ALA A 118 -5.51 -2.10 -8.79
CA ALA A 118 -4.50 -2.46 -7.82
C ALA A 118 -4.39 -3.99 -7.71
N ALA A 119 -3.18 -4.52 -7.72
CA ALA A 119 -2.90 -5.89 -7.32
C ALA A 119 -2.00 -5.86 -6.08
N VAL A 120 -2.48 -6.40 -4.96
CA VAL A 120 -1.76 -6.43 -3.70
C VAL A 120 -1.09 -7.79 -3.54
N TYR A 121 0.20 -7.75 -3.22
CA TYR A 121 1.06 -8.89 -2.98
C TYR A 121 1.60 -8.84 -1.55
N LEU A 122 1.70 -10.01 -0.93
CA LEU A 122 2.37 -10.22 0.34
C LEU A 122 3.52 -11.19 0.11
N ASN A 123 4.75 -10.76 0.40
CA ASN A 123 5.95 -11.59 0.28
C ASN A 123 6.05 -12.32 -1.09
N GLY A 124 5.78 -11.62 -2.19
CA GLY A 124 5.78 -12.18 -3.55
C GLY A 124 4.49 -12.88 -4.00
N ARG A 125 3.52 -13.12 -3.11
CA ARG A 125 2.26 -13.82 -3.44
C ARG A 125 1.12 -12.84 -3.62
N VAL A 126 0.41 -12.92 -4.73
CA VAL A 126 -0.81 -12.12 -4.94
C VAL A 126 -1.88 -12.52 -3.92
N VAL A 127 -2.46 -11.52 -3.27
CA VAL A 127 -3.51 -11.70 -2.26
C VAL A 127 -4.86 -11.26 -2.80
N VAL A 128 -4.91 -10.11 -3.48
CA VAL A 128 -6.15 -9.59 -4.07
C VAL A 128 -5.86 -8.67 -5.25
N THR A 129 -6.80 -8.62 -6.18
CA THR A 129 -6.91 -7.56 -7.19
C THR A 129 -8.15 -6.72 -6.92
N HIS A 130 -8.02 -5.40 -7.01
CA HIS A 130 -9.11 -4.44 -6.93
C HIS A 130 -9.20 -3.65 -8.23
N GLU A 131 -10.39 -3.64 -8.81
CA GLU A 131 -10.71 -2.90 -10.02
C GLU A 131 -11.50 -1.65 -9.64
N GLY A 132 -10.97 -0.48 -10.00
CA GLY A 132 -11.62 0.80 -9.78
C GLY A 132 -10.83 1.73 -8.85
N GLY A 133 -10.81 3.01 -9.23
CA GLY A 133 -9.94 3.97 -8.57
C GLY A 133 -10.51 4.61 -7.30
N TYR A 134 -11.83 4.63 -7.13
CA TYR A 134 -12.50 5.65 -6.30
C TYR A 134 -13.03 5.15 -4.96
N LEU A 135 -13.23 3.85 -4.82
CA LEU A 135 -13.80 3.25 -3.62
C LEU A 135 -12.70 2.67 -2.74
N PRO A 136 -12.90 2.68 -1.41
CA PRO A 136 -11.99 1.99 -0.53
C PRO A 136 -12.11 0.48 -0.71
N PHE A 137 -11.01 -0.23 -0.49
CA PHE A 137 -10.99 -1.68 -0.39
C PHE A 137 -10.06 -2.13 0.72
N GLU A 138 -10.27 -3.36 1.16
CA GLU A 138 -9.58 -3.91 2.31
C GLU A 138 -9.18 -5.35 2.02
N VAL A 139 -7.99 -5.73 2.46
CA VAL A 139 -7.35 -7.00 2.14
C VAL A 139 -6.85 -7.67 3.41
N GLU A 140 -7.32 -8.90 3.66
CA GLU A 140 -6.71 -9.74 4.69
C GLU A 140 -5.36 -10.27 4.20
N LEU A 141 -4.38 -10.36 5.10
CA LEU A 141 -3.01 -10.79 4.81
C LEU A 141 -2.78 -12.17 5.48
N PRO A 142 -3.21 -13.28 4.85
CA PRO A 142 -3.33 -14.58 5.53
C PRO A 142 -2.00 -15.27 5.85
N GLU A 143 -0.93 -14.92 5.15
CA GLU A 143 0.39 -15.58 5.23
C GLU A 143 1.49 -14.64 5.75
N VAL A 144 1.12 -13.72 6.65
CA VAL A 144 2.10 -12.91 7.36
C VAL A 144 3.01 -13.80 8.21
N VAL A 145 4.30 -13.50 8.20
CA VAL A 145 5.29 -14.19 9.04
C VAL A 145 5.70 -13.31 10.20
N VAL A 146 6.08 -13.91 11.34
CA VAL A 146 6.69 -13.15 12.42
C VAL A 146 8.01 -12.56 11.94
N GLY A 147 8.23 -11.27 12.20
CA GLY A 147 9.36 -10.53 11.67
C GLY A 147 8.98 -9.65 10.49
N ASP A 148 9.91 -9.47 9.56
CA ASP A 148 9.75 -8.56 8.42
C ASP A 148 8.87 -9.18 7.33
N ASN A 149 7.98 -8.35 6.75
CA ASN A 149 7.11 -8.70 5.64
C ASN A 149 7.13 -7.56 4.62
N VAL A 150 6.96 -7.93 3.35
CA VAL A 150 6.86 -6.99 2.24
C VAL A 150 5.45 -6.98 1.71
N LEU A 151 4.81 -5.82 1.76
CA LEU A 151 3.58 -5.51 1.04
C LEU A 151 3.95 -4.80 -0.26
N ALA A 152 3.65 -5.42 -1.40
CA ALA A 152 3.79 -4.78 -2.70
C ALA A 152 2.41 -4.51 -3.30
N VAL A 153 2.22 -3.32 -3.87
CA VAL A 153 1.00 -2.91 -4.56
C VAL A 153 1.39 -2.51 -5.97
N VAL A 154 0.95 -3.31 -6.94
CA VAL A 154 1.08 -2.98 -8.35
C VAL A 154 -0.14 -2.16 -8.76
N VAL A 155 0.09 -0.95 -9.22
CA VAL A 155 -0.94 -0.02 -9.66
C VAL A 155 -0.92 0.06 -11.17
N ASP A 156 -2.02 -0.33 -11.81
CA ASP A 156 -2.20 -0.23 -13.25
C ASP A 156 -2.98 1.04 -13.59
N GLY A 157 -2.27 1.99 -14.18
CA GLY A 157 -2.79 3.28 -14.62
C GLY A 157 -3.14 3.33 -16.11
N ARG A 158 -3.02 2.22 -16.85
CA ARG A 158 -3.25 2.19 -18.30
C ARG A 158 -4.71 2.57 -18.63
N TRP A 159 -4.92 3.16 -19.80
CA TRP A 159 -6.25 3.60 -20.23
C TRP A 159 -7.21 2.44 -20.52
N ALA A 160 -6.81 1.47 -21.32
CA ALA A 160 -7.70 0.45 -21.91
C ALA A 160 -8.13 -0.66 -20.93
N LEU A 161 -8.29 -0.32 -19.65
CA LEU A 161 -8.86 -1.19 -18.62
C LEU A 161 -10.38 -1.26 -18.80
N ASP A 162 -10.97 -2.45 -18.63
CA ASP A 162 -12.42 -2.65 -18.63
C ASP A 162 -13.02 -2.31 -17.27
N VAL A 163 -12.78 -1.07 -16.82
CA VAL A 163 -13.14 -0.60 -15.48
C VAL A 163 -13.64 0.84 -15.58
N PRO A 164 -14.88 1.13 -15.19
CA PRO A 164 -15.41 2.50 -15.22
C PRO A 164 -14.53 3.48 -14.42
N PRO A 165 -14.34 4.72 -14.90
CA PRO A 165 -14.97 5.34 -16.06
C PRO A 165 -14.27 5.01 -17.39
N ASN A 166 -13.17 4.26 -17.38
CA ASN A 166 -12.42 3.92 -18.58
C ASN A 166 -13.29 3.13 -19.56
N LEU A 167 -13.01 3.34 -20.86
CA LEU A 167 -13.74 2.69 -21.94
C LEU A 167 -12.75 1.86 -22.76
N PRO A 168 -12.72 0.52 -22.61
CA PRO A 168 -11.69 -0.33 -23.21
C PRO A 168 -11.72 -0.34 -24.75
N ARG A 169 -12.78 0.20 -25.36
CA ARG A 169 -13.00 0.23 -26.81
C ARG A 169 -12.69 1.58 -27.47
N THR A 170 -12.29 2.61 -26.71
CA THR A 170 -12.09 3.97 -27.25
C THR A 170 -10.62 4.31 -27.48
N ALA A 171 -10.36 5.29 -28.35
CA ALA A 171 -9.03 5.65 -28.84
C ALA A 171 -8.07 6.25 -27.79
N GLY A 172 -8.56 6.63 -26.60
CA GLY A 172 -7.70 7.19 -25.57
C GLY A 172 -8.46 7.91 -24.45
N PRO A 173 -7.73 8.43 -23.44
CA PRO A 173 -8.29 9.02 -22.24
C PRO A 173 -9.05 10.33 -22.46
N SER A 174 -8.87 10.99 -23.61
CA SER A 174 -9.50 12.27 -23.94
C SER A 174 -11.03 12.20 -24.13
N VAL A 175 -11.61 10.99 -24.12
CA VAL A 175 -13.07 10.81 -24.18
C VAL A 175 -13.76 11.10 -22.85
N ILE A 176 -12.99 11.27 -21.77
CA ILE A 176 -13.44 11.69 -20.45
C ILE A 176 -12.88 13.09 -20.17
N ASP A 177 -13.73 14.00 -19.67
CA ASP A 177 -13.35 15.39 -19.36
C ASP A 177 -12.72 15.56 -17.95
N PHE A 178 -11.92 14.58 -17.53
CA PHE A 178 -11.08 14.65 -16.33
C PHE A 178 -9.90 13.68 -16.43
N TYR A 179 -8.86 13.95 -15.66
CA TYR A 179 -7.67 13.10 -15.61
C TYR A 179 -7.73 12.08 -14.47
N GLN A 180 -7.06 10.95 -14.69
CA GLN A 180 -6.88 9.88 -13.71
C GLN A 180 -5.38 9.59 -13.49
N PRO A 181 -4.62 10.51 -12.88
CA PRO A 181 -3.23 10.24 -12.53
C PRO A 181 -3.16 8.99 -11.64
N ALA A 182 -2.37 8.01 -12.05
CA ALA A 182 -2.24 6.77 -11.31
C ALA A 182 -1.60 6.99 -9.93
N GLY A 183 -1.82 6.06 -9.02
CA GLY A 183 -1.13 5.98 -7.73
C GLY A 183 -2.03 5.69 -6.54
N ILE A 184 -1.41 5.47 -5.39
CA ILE A 184 -2.11 5.37 -4.09
C ILE A 184 -2.39 6.79 -3.58
N TYR A 185 -3.40 7.42 -4.18
CA TYR A 185 -3.71 8.85 -4.01
C TYR A 185 -4.57 9.17 -2.78
N ARG A 186 -4.86 8.17 -1.94
CA ARG A 186 -5.55 8.32 -0.65
C ARG A 186 -4.83 7.54 0.45
N PRO A 187 -5.16 7.77 1.74
CA PRO A 187 -4.54 7.07 2.84
C PRO A 187 -4.64 5.55 2.73
N ALA A 188 -3.66 4.87 3.32
CA ALA A 188 -3.70 3.44 3.55
C ALA A 188 -3.40 3.15 5.03
N THR A 189 -3.97 2.08 5.55
CA THR A 189 -3.73 1.61 6.92
C THR A 189 -3.47 0.12 6.96
N ILE A 190 -2.81 -0.34 8.02
CA ILE A 190 -2.65 -1.75 8.36
C ILE A 190 -2.99 -1.95 9.83
N GLY A 191 -3.57 -3.08 10.19
CA GLY A 191 -3.86 -3.39 11.58
C GLY A 191 -4.28 -4.83 11.79
N THR A 192 -4.39 -5.22 13.05
CA THR A 192 -5.04 -6.47 13.43
C THR A 192 -6.54 -6.27 13.53
N VAL A 193 -7.30 -7.28 13.16
CA VAL A 193 -8.74 -7.35 13.43
C VAL A 193 -9.07 -8.70 14.09
N PRO A 194 -9.99 -8.71 15.07
CA PRO A 194 -10.42 -9.95 15.69
C PRO A 194 -11.02 -10.88 14.64
N ARG A 195 -10.89 -12.19 14.89
CA ARG A 195 -11.45 -13.23 14.01
C ARG A 195 -12.95 -13.09 13.80
N THR A 196 -13.66 -12.54 14.79
CA THR A 196 -15.09 -12.22 14.71
C THR A 196 -15.26 -10.71 14.89
N ARG A 197 -15.87 -10.05 13.90
CA ARG A 197 -16.05 -8.59 13.93
C ARG A 197 -17.32 -8.15 13.21
N LEU A 198 -17.80 -6.95 13.52
CA LEU A 198 -18.80 -6.26 12.72
C LEU A 198 -18.14 -5.74 11.44
N ALA A 199 -18.64 -6.18 10.29
CA ALA A 199 -18.12 -5.75 8.99
C ALA A 199 -18.79 -4.46 8.50
N ASP A 200 -20.09 -4.29 8.79
CA ASP A 200 -20.89 -3.14 8.38
C ASP A 200 -22.10 -2.95 9.31
N VAL A 201 -22.62 -1.72 9.37
CA VAL A 201 -23.84 -1.36 10.10
C VAL A 201 -24.68 -0.42 9.22
N PHE A 202 -25.86 -0.90 8.84
CA PHE A 202 -26.84 -0.08 8.13
C PHE A 202 -27.93 0.42 9.09
N ALA A 203 -28.14 1.74 9.13
CA ALA A 203 -29.18 2.37 9.93
C ALA A 203 -30.11 3.19 9.03
N ARG A 204 -31.42 3.00 9.18
CA ARG A 204 -32.47 3.75 8.47
C ARG A 204 -33.41 4.40 9.50
N PRO A 205 -33.22 5.69 9.82
CA PRO A 205 -34.16 6.41 10.68
C PRO A 205 -35.52 6.57 9.98
N GLY A 206 -36.60 6.46 10.76
CA GLY A 206 -37.98 6.58 10.31
C GLY A 206 -38.44 8.01 10.10
#